data_AF-A0A5C7WH87-F1
#
_entry.id   AF-A0A5C7WH87-F1
#
_cell.length_a   1.000
_cell.length_b   1.000
_cell.length_c   1.000
_cell.angle_alpha   90.00
_cell.angle_beta   90.00
_cell.angle_gamma   90.00
#
_symmetry.space_group_name_H-M   'P 1'
#
loop_
_entity.id
_entity.type
_entity.pdbx_description
1 polymer ?
#
loop_
_entity_poly.entity_id
_entity_poly.type
_entity_poly.pdbx_seq_one_letter_code
_entity_poly.pdbx_strand_id
1 'polypeptide(L)'
;MCFWRLVSVFVVSLGICSTVFAAGVTQKPDQASASHTAKRNHFKKADRLATQAIKVNSPKQKMSAHSEDLRALMLALYESHPEELSKSAQVGPREMTEWVFDGKFGWRFDGLQRLQDQQALALLFDEQFEGDHVLALVVGLETTLFHGYGAENEFAIPAEQDTSRLQTLACTLRDFQKRYHGLMSGSKPVPMLQEAASQQLVSSALDSILQRIPVVTTQPCP
;
A
#
# COMPACT_ATOMS: atom_id res chain seq x y z
N MET A 1 -27.48 5.92 -22.75
CA MET A 1 -28.77 6.41 -22.24
C MET A 1 -28.48 7.35 -21.08
N CYS A 2 -28.58 8.65 -21.32
CA CYS A 2 -28.46 9.70 -20.31
C CYS A 2 -29.77 9.77 -19.52
N PHE A 3 -29.73 10.00 -18.21
CA PHE A 3 -30.65 10.87 -17.45
C PHE A 3 -30.46 10.60 -15.95
N TRP A 4 -29.70 11.45 -15.25
CA TRP A 4 -30.13 11.89 -13.93
C TRP A 4 -29.51 13.25 -13.58
N ARG A 5 -30.30 14.30 -13.77
CA ARG A 5 -30.22 15.52 -12.96
C ARG A 5 -31.57 15.63 -12.27
N LEU A 6 -31.59 15.84 -10.96
CA LEU A 6 -32.55 16.74 -10.34
C LEU A 6 -32.07 17.13 -8.93
N VAL A 7 -31.86 18.43 -8.82
CA VAL A 7 -31.63 19.25 -7.64
C VAL A 7 -32.89 19.24 -6.77
N SER A 8 -32.75 19.23 -5.45
CA SER A 8 -33.78 19.77 -4.57
C SER A 8 -33.14 20.49 -3.38
N VAL A 9 -33.33 21.81 -3.36
CA VAL A 9 -33.00 22.74 -2.28
C VAL A 9 -34.31 23.21 -1.67
N PHE A 10 -34.56 22.93 -0.39
CA PHE A 10 -35.55 23.60 0.48
C PHE A 10 -35.24 23.17 1.93
N VAL A 11 -35.41 23.92 3.01
CA VAL A 11 -35.54 25.35 3.31
C VAL A 11 -35.24 25.46 4.82
N VAL A 12 -34.71 26.61 5.24
CA VAL A 12 -34.38 27.00 6.61
C VAL A 12 -35.61 26.99 7.53
N SER A 13 -35.44 26.55 8.80
CA SER A 13 -36.26 27.06 9.90
C SER A 13 -35.46 27.14 11.21
N LEU A 14 -35.33 28.37 11.72
CA LEU A 14 -34.83 28.69 13.05
C LEU A 14 -35.87 28.33 14.12
N GLY A 15 -35.42 27.79 15.25
CA GLY A 15 -36.19 27.68 16.48
C GLY A 15 -35.31 27.97 17.68
N ILE A 16 -35.36 29.21 18.17
CA ILE A 16 -34.72 29.70 19.40
C ILE A 16 -35.74 29.54 20.52
N CYS A 17 -35.38 28.93 21.65
CA CYS A 17 -36.09 29.16 22.91
C CYS A 17 -35.13 29.05 24.10
N SER A 18 -35.25 30.02 25.00
CA SER A 18 -34.26 30.41 26.01
C SER A 18 -34.61 29.92 27.42
N THR A 19 -33.54 29.66 28.19
CA THR A 19 -33.32 29.93 29.63
C THR A 19 -34.21 29.30 30.71
N VAL A 20 -33.57 28.64 31.69
CA VAL A 20 -33.73 28.95 33.13
C VAL A 20 -32.41 28.70 33.89
N PHE A 21 -31.99 29.68 34.69
CA PHE A 21 -30.90 29.71 35.68
C PHE A 21 -31.37 29.13 37.03
N ALA A 22 -30.48 28.47 37.79
CA ALA A 22 -30.42 28.60 39.26
C ALA A 22 -29.13 27.98 39.83
N ALA A 23 -28.33 28.82 40.48
CA ALA A 23 -27.20 28.43 41.32
C ALA A 23 -27.69 28.13 42.76
N GLY A 24 -27.01 27.21 43.45
CA GLY A 24 -27.18 26.97 44.88
C GLY A 24 -25.88 26.48 45.51
N VAL A 25 -25.20 27.37 46.22
CA VAL A 25 -24.06 27.10 47.12
C VAL A 25 -24.57 27.21 48.55
N THR A 26 -24.22 26.26 49.43
CA THR A 26 -23.93 26.53 50.87
C THR A 26 -23.11 25.40 51.51
N GLN A 27 -22.06 25.82 52.24
CA GLN A 27 -21.15 25.09 53.17
C GLN A 27 -21.90 24.50 54.40
N LYS A 28 -21.35 23.70 55.35
CA LYS A 28 -20.06 23.70 56.10
C LYS A 28 -19.98 22.39 56.99
N PRO A 29 -19.09 22.23 58.02
CA PRO A 29 -18.09 21.14 58.13
C PRO A 29 -18.32 20.17 59.34
N ASP A 30 -17.42 19.22 59.57
CA ASP A 30 -16.85 18.95 60.91
C ASP A 30 -15.60 18.05 60.85
N GLN A 31 -14.65 18.36 61.76
CA GLN A 31 -13.34 17.74 61.94
C GLN A 31 -13.40 16.46 62.79
N ALA A 32 -12.49 15.50 62.57
CA ALA A 32 -11.75 14.83 63.66
C ALA A 32 -10.52 14.07 63.14
N SER A 33 -9.42 14.28 63.87
CA SER A 33 -8.08 13.66 63.76
C SER A 33 -8.06 12.13 63.71
N ALA A 34 -7.15 11.59 62.89
CA ALA A 34 -6.17 10.60 63.36
C ALA A 34 -5.03 10.44 62.35
N SER A 35 -3.82 10.67 62.86
CA SER A 35 -2.51 10.43 62.25
C SER A 35 -2.31 8.98 61.84
N HIS A 36 -2.00 8.69 60.57
CA HIS A 36 -1.24 7.50 60.20
C HIS A 36 -0.40 7.74 58.93
N THR A 37 0.92 7.76 59.12
CA THR A 37 1.96 7.36 58.15
C THR A 37 1.84 7.91 56.72
N ALA A 38 2.51 9.04 56.49
CA ALA A 38 3.01 9.41 55.17
C ALA A 38 4.08 8.39 54.71
N LYS A 39 3.64 7.22 54.22
CA LYS A 39 4.48 6.38 53.36
C LYS A 39 4.54 7.07 51.99
N ARG A 40 5.65 7.76 51.81
CA ARG A 40 6.17 8.26 50.54
C ARG A 40 6.25 7.08 49.57
N ASN A 41 5.17 6.79 48.84
CA ASN A 41 5.17 5.89 47.69
C ASN A 41 5.83 6.63 46.51
N HIS A 42 7.11 6.91 46.69
CA HIS A 42 8.01 7.18 45.58
C HIS A 42 8.21 5.84 44.87
N PHE A 43 8.16 5.87 43.54
CA PHE A 43 8.69 4.81 42.68
C PHE A 43 7.83 3.55 42.51
N LYS A 44 6.73 3.67 41.76
CA LYS A 44 6.33 2.68 40.74
C LYS A 44 5.37 3.30 39.70
N LYS A 45 5.76 4.48 39.19
CA LYS A 45 5.22 5.09 37.96
C LYS A 45 6.38 5.29 36.96
N ALA A 46 7.22 4.27 36.85
CA ALA A 46 8.38 4.23 35.97
C ALA A 46 8.59 2.84 35.37
N ASP A 47 7.53 2.03 35.29
CA ASP A 47 7.57 0.70 34.66
C ASP A 47 6.47 0.53 33.59
N ARG A 48 5.90 1.65 33.14
CA ARG A 48 4.97 1.70 32.01
C ARG A 48 5.30 2.80 31.01
N LEU A 49 6.59 3.13 30.95
CA LEU A 49 7.20 4.07 30.01
C LEU A 49 8.64 3.61 29.72
N ALA A 50 8.78 2.31 29.44
CA ALA A 50 9.84 1.79 28.60
C ALA A 50 9.24 1.48 27.21
N THR A 51 8.46 2.40 26.66
CA THR A 51 8.12 2.41 25.24
C THR A 51 9.28 3.05 24.50
N GLN A 52 10.41 2.36 24.49
CA GLN A 52 11.58 2.82 23.72
C GLN A 52 12.35 1.62 23.18
N ALA A 53 11.71 0.97 22.20
CA ALA A 53 12.31 0.47 20.96
C ALA A 53 11.21 -0.21 20.10
N ILE A 54 10.23 0.54 19.60
CA ILE A 54 9.39 0.03 18.51
C ILE A 54 10.21 0.15 17.21
N LYS A 55 11.21 -0.72 17.04
CA LYS A 55 11.67 -1.08 15.71
C LYS A 55 10.69 -2.11 15.18
N VAL A 56 9.47 -1.68 14.88
CA VAL A 56 8.52 -2.56 14.20
C VAL A 56 8.73 -2.29 12.73
N ASN A 57 9.58 -3.13 12.13
CA ASN A 57 9.64 -3.40 10.70
C ASN A 57 8.75 -4.63 10.44
N SER A 58 7.47 -4.56 10.84
CA SER A 58 6.54 -5.69 10.70
C SER A 58 6.39 -6.06 9.22
N PRO A 59 6.01 -7.31 8.92
CA PRO A 59 5.70 -7.71 7.55
C PRO A 59 4.68 -6.77 6.89
N LYS A 60 3.65 -6.37 7.64
CA LYS A 60 2.65 -5.40 7.19
C LYS A 60 3.24 -4.05 6.78
N GLN A 61 4.16 -3.49 7.57
CA GLN A 61 4.81 -2.23 7.22
C GLN A 61 5.77 -2.37 6.03
N LYS A 62 6.46 -3.51 5.91
CA LYS A 62 7.31 -3.78 4.74
C LYS A 62 6.49 -3.89 3.47
N MET A 63 5.38 -4.63 3.51
CA MET A 63 4.44 -4.73 2.39
C MET A 63 3.88 -3.36 2.02
N SER A 64 3.41 -2.59 3.00
CA SER A 64 2.93 -1.22 2.76
C SER A 64 4.00 -0.34 2.11
N ALA A 65 5.27 -0.44 2.52
CA ALA A 65 6.35 0.29 1.89
C ALA A 65 6.63 -0.16 0.44
N HIS A 66 6.44 -1.44 0.13
CA HIS A 66 6.51 -1.91 -1.27
C HIS A 66 5.35 -1.35 -2.10
N SER A 67 4.13 -1.36 -1.57
CA SER A 67 2.96 -0.79 -2.25
C SER A 67 3.15 0.71 -2.52
N GLU A 68 3.74 1.47 -1.58
CA GLU A 68 4.07 2.89 -1.83
C GLU A 68 5.10 3.09 -2.93
N ASP A 69 6.17 2.27 -2.96
CA ASP A 69 7.17 2.32 -4.03
C ASP A 69 6.53 2.02 -5.40
N LEU A 70 5.63 1.03 -5.46
CA LEU A 70 4.90 0.68 -6.68
C LEU A 70 3.85 1.73 -7.06
N ARG A 71 3.21 2.38 -6.10
CA ARG A 71 2.29 3.49 -6.33
C ARG A 71 3.02 4.67 -6.97
N ALA A 72 4.19 5.01 -6.44
CA ALA A 72 5.04 6.07 -7.00
C ALA A 72 5.54 5.72 -8.41
N LEU A 73 5.96 4.46 -8.63
CA LEU A 73 6.35 3.96 -9.94
C LEU A 73 5.21 4.07 -10.96
N MET A 74 4.01 3.59 -10.60
CA MET A 74 2.83 3.61 -11.47
C MET A 74 2.47 5.03 -11.90
N LEU A 75 2.41 5.95 -10.94
CA LEU A 75 2.10 7.34 -11.21
C LEU A 75 3.13 7.96 -12.17
N ALA A 76 4.43 7.77 -11.92
CA ALA A 76 5.49 8.31 -12.76
C ALA A 76 5.46 7.75 -14.20
N LEU A 77 5.17 6.44 -14.35
CA LEU A 77 5.04 5.83 -15.66
C LEU A 77 3.84 6.36 -16.44
N TYR A 78 2.68 6.50 -15.80
CA TYR A 78 1.49 7.06 -16.47
C TYR A 78 1.60 8.55 -16.78
N GLU A 79 2.28 9.34 -15.95
CA GLU A 79 2.54 10.75 -16.25
C GLU A 79 3.46 10.92 -17.47
N SER A 80 4.39 9.99 -17.68
CA SER A 80 5.30 9.99 -18.84
C SER A 80 4.71 9.32 -20.09
N HIS A 81 3.79 8.35 -19.90
CA HIS A 81 3.23 7.52 -20.96
C HIS A 81 1.68 7.46 -20.87
N PRO A 82 0.99 8.58 -21.13
CA PRO A 82 -0.47 8.64 -21.03
C PRO A 82 -1.18 7.71 -22.02
N GLU A 83 -0.52 7.30 -23.11
CA GLU A 83 -1.03 6.32 -24.06
C GLU A 83 -1.22 4.94 -23.44
N GLU A 84 -0.39 4.51 -22.49
CA GLU A 84 -0.59 3.24 -21.77
C GLU A 84 -1.85 3.29 -20.90
N LEU A 85 -2.05 4.39 -20.17
CA LEU A 85 -3.24 4.60 -19.35
C LEU A 85 -4.54 4.57 -20.18
N SER A 86 -4.49 5.17 -21.37
CA SER A 86 -5.66 5.25 -22.26
C SER A 86 -6.21 3.88 -22.70
N LYS A 87 -5.40 2.83 -22.59
CA LYS A 87 -5.79 1.45 -22.92
C LYS A 87 -6.63 0.79 -21.82
N SER A 88 -6.53 1.26 -20.58
CA SER A 88 -7.20 0.66 -19.42
C SER A 88 -8.29 1.55 -18.83
N ALA A 89 -8.16 2.88 -18.90
CA ALA A 89 -9.12 3.80 -18.30
C ALA A 89 -9.18 5.17 -18.99
N GLN A 90 -10.28 5.90 -18.77
CA GLN A 90 -10.50 7.28 -19.21
C GLN A 90 -10.43 8.27 -18.03
N VAL A 91 -9.54 8.00 -17.08
CA VAL A 91 -9.31 8.82 -15.88
C VAL A 91 -7.88 9.36 -15.87
N GLY A 92 -7.57 10.25 -14.92
CA GLY A 92 -6.20 10.77 -14.77
C GLY A 92 -5.24 9.75 -14.14
N PRO A 93 -3.91 9.90 -14.34
CA PRO A 93 -2.89 9.02 -13.75
C PRO A 93 -3.05 8.79 -12.24
N ARG A 94 -3.32 9.85 -11.48
CA ARG A 94 -3.55 9.79 -10.03
C ARG A 94 -4.77 8.96 -9.67
N GLU A 95 -5.89 9.17 -10.37
CA GLU A 95 -7.14 8.48 -10.10
C GLU A 95 -7.02 6.99 -10.41
N MET A 96 -6.39 6.62 -11.54
CA MET A 96 -6.11 5.21 -11.85
C MET A 96 -5.21 4.57 -10.80
N THR A 97 -4.16 5.28 -10.37
CA THR A 97 -3.23 4.79 -9.35
C THR A 97 -3.94 4.56 -8.02
N GLU A 98 -4.74 5.52 -7.53
CA GLU A 98 -5.56 5.35 -6.32
C GLU A 98 -6.53 4.17 -6.47
N TRP A 99 -7.16 4.01 -7.63
CA TRP A 99 -8.09 2.90 -7.88
C TRP A 99 -7.41 1.52 -7.81
N VAL A 100 -6.17 1.40 -8.28
CA VAL A 100 -5.41 0.13 -8.27
C VAL A 100 -4.97 -0.28 -6.86
N PHE A 101 -4.56 0.68 -6.03
CA PHE A 101 -4.03 0.36 -4.69
C PHE A 101 -5.08 0.43 -3.57
N ASP A 102 -6.12 1.25 -3.73
CA ASP A 102 -7.14 1.47 -2.68
C ASP A 102 -8.49 0.84 -3.05
N GLY A 103 -8.62 0.29 -4.26
CA GLY A 103 -9.82 -0.37 -4.75
C GLY A 103 -10.01 -1.79 -4.19
N LYS A 104 -11.27 -2.19 -4.00
CA LYS A 104 -11.66 -3.49 -3.40
C LYS A 104 -11.76 -4.65 -4.40
N PHE A 105 -11.09 -4.56 -5.54
CA PHE A 105 -11.30 -5.46 -6.68
C PHE A 105 -10.32 -6.65 -6.71
N GLY A 106 -9.48 -6.78 -5.68
CA GLY A 106 -8.52 -7.88 -5.54
C GLY A 106 -7.58 -7.99 -6.74
N TRP A 107 -7.21 -6.86 -7.37
CA TRP A 107 -6.34 -6.76 -8.53
C TRP A 107 -6.72 -7.62 -9.75
N ARG A 108 -8.02 -7.87 -9.99
CA ARG A 108 -8.49 -8.63 -11.16
C ARG A 108 -9.10 -7.68 -12.19
N PHE A 109 -8.23 -7.12 -13.04
CA PHE A 109 -8.63 -6.19 -14.09
C PHE A 109 -8.93 -6.93 -15.40
N ASP A 110 -10.05 -6.61 -16.03
CA ASP A 110 -10.42 -7.23 -17.32
C ASP A 110 -9.42 -6.87 -18.43
N GLY A 111 -8.82 -5.67 -18.38
CA GLY A 111 -7.73 -5.26 -19.29
C GLY A 111 -6.46 -6.10 -19.16
N LEU A 112 -6.31 -6.85 -18.07
CA LEU A 112 -5.24 -7.83 -17.87
C LEU A 112 -5.71 -9.27 -17.99
N GLN A 113 -6.90 -9.51 -18.57
CA GLN A 113 -7.53 -10.84 -18.62
C GLN A 113 -7.66 -11.48 -17.21
N ARG A 114 -7.74 -10.64 -16.18
CA ARG A 114 -7.78 -11.01 -14.75
C ARG A 114 -6.53 -11.77 -14.28
N LEU A 115 -5.42 -11.67 -15.00
CA LEU A 115 -4.13 -12.27 -14.65
C LEU A 115 -3.46 -11.49 -13.49
N GLN A 116 -2.66 -12.22 -12.71
CA GLN A 116 -1.95 -11.73 -11.53
C GLN A 116 -0.56 -12.40 -11.46
N ASP A 117 0.24 -11.98 -10.48
CA ASP A 117 1.57 -12.51 -10.21
C ASP A 117 2.46 -12.51 -11.47
N GLN A 118 3.26 -13.58 -11.61
CA GLN A 118 4.10 -13.83 -12.77
C GLN A 118 3.33 -13.89 -14.09
N GLN A 119 2.02 -14.22 -14.09
CA GLN A 119 1.22 -14.27 -15.32
C GLN A 119 0.92 -12.86 -15.84
N ALA A 120 0.62 -11.91 -14.95
CA ALA A 120 0.52 -10.50 -15.33
C ALA A 120 1.88 -9.94 -15.79
N LEU A 121 2.97 -10.29 -15.08
CA LEU A 121 4.33 -9.91 -15.53
C LEU A 121 4.70 -10.50 -16.89
N ALA A 122 4.19 -11.70 -17.22
CA ALA A 122 4.46 -12.34 -18.50
C ALA A 122 3.91 -11.55 -19.70
N LEU A 123 2.85 -10.76 -19.49
CA LEU A 123 2.28 -9.89 -20.54
C LEU A 123 3.28 -8.84 -21.05
N LEU A 124 4.26 -8.45 -20.24
CA LEU A 124 5.33 -7.52 -20.66
C LEU A 124 6.27 -8.12 -21.71
N PHE A 125 6.24 -9.45 -21.86
CA PHE A 125 7.06 -10.21 -22.82
C PHE A 125 6.20 -10.77 -23.96
N ASP A 126 4.88 -10.55 -23.93
CA ASP A 126 3.96 -11.01 -24.96
C ASP A 126 3.82 -9.94 -26.05
N GLU A 127 4.32 -10.26 -27.24
CA GLU A 127 4.27 -9.36 -28.39
C GLU A 127 2.85 -9.09 -28.90
N GLN A 128 1.89 -9.95 -28.55
CA GLN A 128 0.49 -9.81 -28.94
C GLN A 128 -0.31 -9.03 -27.90
N PHE A 129 0.30 -8.67 -26.77
CA PHE A 129 -0.38 -7.92 -25.73
C PHE A 129 -0.43 -6.43 -26.09
N GLU A 130 -1.60 -5.98 -26.51
CA GLU A 130 -1.87 -4.57 -26.84
C GLU A 130 -2.43 -3.77 -25.64
N GLY A 131 -2.49 -4.39 -24.45
CA GLY A 131 -3.05 -3.78 -23.26
C GLY A 131 -2.12 -2.80 -22.56
N ASP A 132 -2.51 -2.42 -21.34
CA ASP A 132 -1.78 -1.49 -20.49
C ASP A 132 -0.60 -2.21 -19.81
N HIS A 133 0.62 -1.91 -20.27
CA HIS A 133 1.84 -2.51 -19.75
C HIS A 133 2.21 -2.00 -18.36
N VAL A 134 1.87 -0.74 -18.04
CA VAL A 134 2.09 -0.19 -16.70
C VAL A 134 1.24 -0.95 -15.69
N LEU A 135 -0.05 -1.16 -16.02
CA LEU A 135 -0.97 -1.92 -15.20
C LEU A 135 -0.49 -3.37 -15.04
N ALA A 136 -0.07 -4.02 -16.13
CA ALA A 136 0.46 -5.39 -16.10
C ALA A 136 1.68 -5.52 -15.17
N LEU A 137 2.64 -4.59 -15.29
CA LEU A 137 3.83 -4.54 -14.45
C LEU A 137 3.48 -4.37 -12.97
N VAL A 138 2.70 -3.34 -12.64
CA VAL A 138 2.42 -2.97 -11.25
C VAL A 138 1.56 -4.02 -10.57
N VAL A 139 0.49 -4.49 -11.23
CA VAL A 139 -0.36 -5.56 -10.70
C VAL A 139 0.41 -6.84 -10.50
N GLY A 140 1.25 -7.22 -11.48
CA GLY A 140 2.08 -8.41 -11.38
C GLY A 140 3.07 -8.36 -10.21
N LEU A 141 3.72 -7.22 -9.99
CA LEU A 141 4.62 -7.04 -8.85
C LEU A 141 3.87 -7.01 -7.51
N GLU A 142 2.79 -6.23 -7.41
CA GLU A 142 2.02 -6.05 -6.17
C GLU A 142 1.43 -7.38 -5.68
N THR A 143 0.80 -8.14 -6.58
CA THR A 143 0.22 -9.44 -6.23
C THR A 143 1.29 -10.48 -5.90
N THR A 144 2.40 -10.50 -6.63
CA THR A 144 3.55 -11.37 -6.32
C THR A 144 4.08 -11.09 -4.90
N LEU A 145 4.15 -9.82 -4.51
CA LEU A 145 4.57 -9.41 -3.17
C LEU A 145 3.57 -9.86 -2.11
N PHE A 146 2.27 -9.57 -2.27
CA PHE A 146 1.25 -9.99 -1.31
C PHE A 146 1.27 -11.50 -1.06
N HIS A 147 1.30 -12.29 -2.13
CA HIS A 147 1.37 -13.75 -2.02
C HIS A 147 2.68 -14.23 -1.40
N GLY A 148 3.81 -13.59 -1.73
CA GLY A 148 5.11 -13.88 -1.13
C GLY A 148 5.17 -13.61 0.38
N TYR A 149 4.46 -12.59 0.86
CA TYR A 149 4.26 -12.28 2.28
C TYR A 149 3.20 -13.16 2.96
N GLY A 150 2.55 -14.07 2.21
CA GLY A 150 1.53 -14.99 2.70
C GLY A 150 0.17 -14.36 2.95
N ALA A 151 -0.10 -13.20 2.34
CA ALA A 151 -1.37 -12.50 2.50
C ALA A 151 -2.42 -13.03 1.52
N GLU A 152 -3.66 -13.16 1.98
CA GLU A 152 -4.81 -13.45 1.12
C GLU A 152 -5.41 -12.18 0.49
N ASN A 153 -5.17 -11.04 1.13
CA ASN A 153 -5.60 -9.70 0.72
C ASN A 153 -4.81 -8.63 1.50
N GLU A 154 -5.07 -7.36 1.19
CA GLU A 154 -4.42 -6.19 1.76
C GLU A 154 -4.57 -6.04 3.29
N PHE A 155 -5.57 -6.67 3.89
CA PHE A 155 -5.84 -6.60 5.33
C PHE A 155 -5.25 -7.76 6.13
N ALA A 156 -4.89 -8.86 5.47
CA ALA A 156 -4.59 -10.15 6.08
C ALA A 156 -3.11 -10.56 5.94
N ILE A 157 -2.18 -9.61 6.11
CA ILE A 157 -0.74 -9.92 6.12
C ILE A 157 -0.37 -10.57 7.46
N PRO A 158 0.15 -11.82 7.47
CA PRO A 158 0.53 -12.51 8.69
C PRO A 158 1.66 -11.81 9.45
N ALA A 159 1.62 -11.87 10.78
CA ALA A 159 2.68 -11.31 11.63
C ALA A 159 3.97 -12.15 11.59
N GLU A 160 3.83 -13.46 11.47
CA GLU A 160 4.93 -14.41 11.28
C GLU A 160 5.20 -14.60 9.79
N GLN A 161 6.47 -14.79 9.41
CA GLN A 161 6.86 -14.90 8.01
C GLN A 161 7.52 -16.24 7.74
N ASP A 162 7.07 -16.88 6.67
CA ASP A 162 7.68 -18.09 6.14
C ASP A 162 8.94 -17.70 5.35
N THR A 163 10.10 -18.06 5.89
CA THR A 163 11.40 -17.75 5.30
C THR A 163 11.57 -18.40 3.92
N SER A 164 10.97 -19.58 3.70
CA SER A 164 11.02 -20.24 2.40
C SER A 164 10.21 -19.47 1.36
N ARG A 165 9.01 -18.98 1.72
CA ARG A 165 8.20 -18.14 0.81
C ARG A 165 8.90 -16.85 0.45
N LEU A 166 9.50 -16.17 1.42
CA LEU A 166 10.26 -14.95 1.18
C LEU A 166 11.51 -15.18 0.32
N GLN A 167 12.16 -16.34 0.46
CA GLN A 167 13.25 -16.75 -0.42
C GLN A 167 12.75 -16.94 -1.86
N THR A 168 11.65 -17.68 -2.06
CA THR A 168 11.02 -17.89 -3.37
C THR A 168 10.59 -16.58 -4.02
N LEU A 169 10.02 -15.66 -3.24
CA LEU A 169 9.66 -14.30 -3.68
C LEU A 169 10.90 -13.56 -4.19
N ALA A 170 11.96 -13.52 -3.40
CA ALA A 170 13.19 -12.82 -3.79
C ALA A 170 13.82 -13.42 -5.06
N CYS A 171 13.78 -14.74 -5.21
CA CYS A 171 14.24 -15.41 -6.43
C CYS A 171 13.39 -15.05 -7.64
N THR A 172 12.06 -15.12 -7.50
CA THR A 172 11.11 -14.71 -8.53
C THR A 172 11.37 -13.28 -9.01
N LEU A 173 11.52 -12.34 -8.08
CA LEU A 173 11.74 -10.93 -8.42
C LEU A 173 13.11 -10.69 -9.06
N ARG A 174 14.17 -11.39 -8.61
CA ARG A 174 15.49 -11.31 -9.26
C ARG A 174 15.45 -11.88 -10.67
N ASP A 175 14.75 -12.98 -10.89
CA ASP A 175 14.64 -13.58 -12.22
C ASP A 175 13.77 -12.73 -13.15
N PHE A 176 12.73 -12.09 -12.62
CA PHE A 176 12.01 -11.04 -13.35
C PHE A 176 12.94 -9.87 -13.69
N GLN A 177 13.70 -9.34 -12.73
CA GLN A 177 14.65 -8.25 -12.96
C GLN A 177 15.67 -8.59 -14.04
N LYS A 178 16.23 -9.81 -14.04
CA LYS A 178 17.14 -10.27 -15.11
C LYS A 178 16.45 -10.31 -16.48
N ARG A 179 15.26 -10.89 -16.57
CA ARG A 179 14.48 -10.96 -17.82
C ARG A 179 14.10 -9.56 -18.32
N TYR A 180 13.75 -8.66 -17.40
CA TYR A 180 13.45 -7.27 -17.67
C TYR A 180 14.66 -6.53 -18.27
N HIS A 181 15.85 -6.70 -17.71
CA HIS A 181 17.07 -6.16 -18.32
C HIS A 181 17.36 -6.79 -19.69
N GLY A 182 17.05 -8.09 -19.86
CA GLY A 182 17.15 -8.78 -21.15
C GLY A 182 16.23 -8.21 -22.23
N LEU A 183 15.00 -7.81 -21.88
CA LEU A 183 14.08 -7.12 -22.80
C LEU A 183 14.71 -5.85 -23.39
N MET A 184 15.48 -5.10 -22.58
CA MET A 184 16.14 -3.86 -23.02
C MET A 184 17.21 -4.08 -24.08
N SER A 185 17.71 -5.31 -24.21
CA SER A 185 18.73 -5.69 -25.18
C SER A 185 18.14 -6.42 -26.40
N GLY A 186 16.82 -6.66 -26.42
CA GLY A 186 16.12 -7.44 -27.43
C GLY A 186 15.60 -6.63 -28.63
N SER A 187 15.22 -7.34 -29.69
CA SER A 187 14.84 -6.76 -30.98
C SER A 187 13.37 -6.28 -31.09
N LYS A 188 12.57 -6.38 -30.02
CA LYS A 188 11.14 -6.03 -30.08
C LYS A 188 10.68 -5.17 -28.89
N PRO A 189 10.28 -3.91 -29.14
CA PRO A 189 9.88 -2.97 -28.09
C PRO A 189 8.51 -3.25 -27.49
N VAL A 190 8.41 -3.23 -26.16
CA VAL A 190 7.34 -2.45 -25.52
C VAL A 190 7.86 -1.00 -25.50
N PRO A 191 7.34 -0.07 -26.31
CA PRO A 191 7.96 1.24 -26.52
C PRO A 191 8.27 1.99 -25.22
N MET A 192 7.29 2.02 -24.32
CA MET A 192 7.40 2.61 -22.98
C MET A 192 8.57 2.04 -22.16
N LEU A 193 8.84 0.73 -22.27
CA LEU A 193 9.92 0.07 -21.55
C LEU A 193 11.30 0.28 -22.19
N GLN A 194 11.37 0.73 -23.44
CA GLN A 194 12.67 1.02 -24.07
C GLN A 194 13.24 2.38 -23.69
N GLU A 195 12.42 3.27 -23.13
CA GLU A 195 12.89 4.59 -22.71
C GLU A 195 13.76 4.48 -21.46
N ALA A 196 15.01 4.95 -21.54
CA ALA A 196 15.98 4.86 -20.45
C ALA A 196 15.46 5.40 -19.10
N ALA A 197 14.57 6.42 -19.13
CA ALA A 197 13.92 6.95 -17.94
C ALA A 197 12.99 5.91 -17.29
N SER A 198 12.11 5.27 -18.05
CA SER A 198 11.24 4.17 -17.59
C SER A 198 12.06 2.99 -17.07
N GLN A 199 13.14 2.63 -17.77
CA GLN A 199 14.04 1.56 -17.33
C GLN A 199 14.62 1.84 -15.95
N GLN A 200 15.10 3.07 -15.75
CA GLN A 200 15.67 3.50 -14.49
C GLN A 200 14.64 3.51 -13.36
N LEU A 201 13.41 3.96 -13.63
CA LEU A 201 12.32 3.95 -12.64
C LEU A 201 12.00 2.52 -12.19
N VAL A 202 11.82 1.59 -13.14
CA VAL A 202 11.48 0.19 -12.82
C VAL A 202 12.65 -0.50 -12.11
N SER A 203 13.88 -0.34 -12.57
CA SER A 203 15.06 -0.95 -11.94
C SER A 203 15.25 -0.42 -10.51
N SER A 204 15.09 0.90 -10.30
CA SER A 204 15.18 1.50 -8.97
C SER A 204 14.10 0.98 -8.02
N ALA A 205 12.87 0.81 -8.50
CA ALA A 205 11.78 0.25 -7.70
C ALA A 205 12.06 -1.22 -7.33
N LEU A 206 12.48 -2.04 -8.29
CA LEU A 206 12.84 -3.44 -8.05
C LEU A 206 13.99 -3.59 -7.05
N ASP A 207 15.02 -2.75 -7.15
CA ASP A 207 16.14 -2.76 -6.21
C ASP A 207 15.69 -2.39 -4.79
N SER A 208 14.87 -1.35 -4.64
CA SER A 208 14.28 -0.96 -3.35
C SER A 208 13.47 -2.11 -2.72
N ILE A 209 12.62 -2.76 -3.52
CA ILE A 209 11.81 -3.90 -3.10
C ILE A 209 12.70 -5.06 -2.65
N LEU A 210 13.69 -5.45 -3.47
CA LEU A 210 14.59 -6.56 -3.19
C LEU A 210 15.43 -6.33 -1.94
N GLN A 211 15.87 -5.09 -1.67
CA GLN A 211 16.62 -4.73 -0.46
C GLN A 211 15.77 -4.83 0.82
N ARG A 212 14.45 -4.65 0.72
CA ARG A 212 13.53 -4.66 1.87
C ARG A 212 13.01 -6.06 2.22
N ILE A 213 13.05 -7.01 1.29
CA ILE A 213 12.70 -8.42 1.55
C ILE A 213 13.75 -9.03 2.48
N PRO A 214 13.37 -9.59 3.64
CA PRO A 214 14.31 -10.22 4.54
C PRO A 214 14.66 -11.61 4.01
N VAL A 215 15.69 -11.68 3.17
CA VAL A 215 16.17 -12.91 2.53
C VAL A 215 17.22 -13.60 3.41
N VAL A 216 17.17 -14.93 3.48
CA VAL A 216 18.24 -15.74 4.05
C VAL A 216 19.28 -15.95 2.94
N THR A 217 20.38 -15.17 2.97
CA THR A 217 21.42 -15.14 1.93
C THR A 217 22.12 -16.48 1.66
N THR A 218 21.88 -17.51 2.46
CA THR A 218 22.52 -18.83 2.34
C THR A 218 21.73 -19.85 1.52
N GLN A 219 20.46 -19.58 1.15
CA GLN A 219 19.70 -20.50 0.30
C GLN A 219 19.81 -20.09 -1.17
N PRO A 220 20.25 -20.99 -2.07
CA PRO A 220 20.20 -20.74 -3.51
C PRO A 220 18.74 -20.67 -3.98
N CYS A 221 18.51 -19.96 -5.08
CA CYS A 221 17.23 -20.05 -5.78
C CYS A 221 17.05 -21.47 -6.31
N PRO A 222 15.85 -22.07 -6.13
CA PRO A 222 15.57 -23.43 -6.60
C PRO A 222 15.65 -23.55 -8.13
#